data_AF-A0A840D0F5-F1
#
_entry.id   AF-A0A840D0F5-F1
#
_cell.length_a   1.000
_cell.length_b   1.000
_cell.length_c   1.000
_cell.angle_alpha   90.00
_cell.angle_beta   90.00
_cell.angle_gamma   90.00
#
_symmetry.space_group_name_H-M   'P 1'
#
loop_
_entity.id
_entity.type
_entity.pdbx_description
1 polymer ?
#
loop_
_entity_poly.entity_id
_entity_poly.type
_entity_poly.pdbx_seq_one_letter_code
_entity_poly.pdbx_strand_id
1 'polypeptide(L)' 'MKNTLLSIWTFYVEGFRSMTLGRTLWIIILLKLFVMFFILKMFFFPDFIATQSDDPDKGNYVGNELIRRAIPENKADF' A
#
# COMPACT_ATOMS: atom_id res chain seq x y z
N MET A 1 -7.61 39.62 -2.11
CA MET A 1 -8.22 38.37 -1.61
C MET A 1 -7.16 37.29 -1.31
N LYS A 2 -6.05 37.62 -0.65
CA LYS A 2 -4.96 36.64 -0.39
C LYS A 2 -4.86 36.20 1.08
N ASN A 3 -5.69 36.78 1.96
CA ASN A 3 -5.54 36.65 3.41
C ASN A 3 -6.61 35.73 4.04
N THR A 4 -7.65 35.37 3.30
CA THR A 4 -8.71 34.47 3.80
C THR A 4 -8.23 33.03 3.91
N LEU A 5 -7.48 32.53 2.91
CA LEU A 5 -6.87 31.20 2.96
C LEU A 5 -5.85 31.07 4.09
N LEU A 6 -5.03 32.12 4.30
CA LEU A 6 -4.10 32.19 5.42
C LEU A 6 -4.86 32.17 6.76
N SER A 7 -5.91 32.98 6.91
CA SER A 7 -6.76 32.99 8.10
C SER A 7 -7.36 31.62 8.42
N ILE A 8 -7.91 30.93 7.41
CA ILE A 8 -8.48 29.58 7.55
C ILE A 8 -7.40 28.57 7.95
N TRP A 9 -6.21 28.67 7.35
CA TRP A 9 -5.07 27.83 7.71
C TRP A 9 -4.63 28.05 9.15
N THR A 10 -4.46 29.30 9.57
CA THR A 10 -4.06 29.62 10.95
C THR A 10 -5.13 29.17 11.93
N PHE A 11 -6.42 29.40 11.65
CA PHE A 11 -7.52 28.96 12.50
C PHE A 11 -7.57 27.43 12.63
N TYR A 12 -7.33 26.69 11.55
CA TYR A 12 -7.27 25.23 11.60
C TYR A 12 -6.09 24.74 12.45
N VAL A 13 -4.89 25.28 12.22
CA VAL A 13 -3.68 24.93 12.98
C VAL A 13 -3.80 25.36 14.45
N GLU A 14 -4.41 26.49 14.72
CA GLU A 14 -4.54 27.09 16.05
C GLU A 14 -5.66 26.43 16.86
N GLY A 15 -6.81 26.12 16.25
CA GLY A 15 -7.86 25.27 16.84
C GLY A 15 -7.37 23.84 17.11
N PHE A 16 -6.58 23.30 16.19
CA PHE A 16 -5.94 22.00 16.35
C PHE A 16 -4.87 21.97 17.46
N ARG A 17 -4.07 23.04 17.59
CA ARG A 17 -2.97 23.14 18.58
C ARG A 17 -3.43 23.55 19.98
N SER A 18 -4.49 24.37 20.07
CA SER A 18 -5.02 24.89 21.35
C SER A 18 -5.78 23.83 22.16
N MET A 19 -6.16 22.71 21.55
CA MET A 19 -6.86 21.62 22.22
C MET A 19 -5.91 20.47 22.57
N THR A 20 -5.78 20.16 23.86
CA THR A 20 -5.10 18.95 24.36
C THR A 20 -5.77 17.68 23.83
N LEU A 21 -7.09 17.71 23.67
CA LEU A 21 -7.88 16.64 23.05
C LEU A 21 -7.55 16.45 21.57
N GLY A 22 -7.43 17.55 20.79
CA GLY A 22 -7.10 17.50 19.36
C GLY A 22 -5.70 16.93 19.11
N ARG A 23 -4.72 17.36 19.90
CA ARG A 23 -3.35 16.80 19.86
C ARG A 23 -3.34 15.31 20.16
N THR A 24 -4.07 14.89 21.20
CA THR A 24 -4.16 13.48 21.59
C THR A 24 -4.83 12.65 20.49
N LEU A 25 -5.96 13.13 19.93
CA LEU A 25 -6.65 12.45 18.83
C LEU A 25 -5.75 12.28 17.61
N TRP A 26 -5.00 13.32 17.25
CA TRP A 26 -4.14 13.27 16.08
C TRP A 26 -2.94 12.34 16.27
N ILE A 27 -2.36 12.32 17.48
CA ILE A 27 -1.35 11.32 17.84
C ILE A 27 -1.95 9.91 17.73
N ILE A 28 -3.18 9.69 18.19
CA ILE A 28 -3.87 8.41 18.04
C ILE A 28 -4.08 8.06 16.56
N ILE A 29 -4.50 9.02 15.72
CA ILE A 29 -4.67 8.81 14.28
C ILE A 29 -3.33 8.47 13.63
N LEU A 30 -2.27 9.22 13.91
CA LEU A 30 -0.92 8.94 13.41
C LEU A 30 -0.43 7.56 13.84
N LEU A 31 -0.60 7.23 15.12
CA LEU A 31 -0.21 5.93 15.67
C LEU A 31 -1.01 4.80 15.01
N LYS A 32 -2.32 4.97 14.85
CA LYS A 32 -3.18 4.00 14.18
C LYS A 32 -2.79 3.83 12.72
N LEU A 33 -2.53 4.91 11.99
CA LEU A 33 -2.05 4.85 10.62
C LEU A 33 -0.68 4.17 10.52
N PHE A 34 0.24 4.45 11.43
CA PHE A 34 1.55 3.81 11.47
C PHE A 34 1.44 2.30 11.76
N VAL A 35 0.67 1.93 12.79
CA VAL A 35 0.45 0.53 13.18
C VAL A 35 -0.33 -0.23 12.11
N MET A 36 -1.39 0.36 11.55
CA MET A 36 -2.13 -0.25 10.44
C MET A 36 -1.24 -0.40 9.21
N PHE A 37 -0.46 0.61 8.83
CA PHE A 37 0.47 0.52 7.72
C PHE A 37 1.51 -0.58 7.96
N PHE A 38 2.07 -0.67 9.17
CA PHE A 38 3.08 -1.67 9.49
C PHE A 38 2.51 -3.09 9.53
N ILE A 39 1.34 -3.30 10.12
CA ILE A 39 0.67 -4.61 10.17
C ILE A 39 0.20 -5.02 8.78
N LEU A 40 -0.48 -4.13 8.03
CA LEU A 40 -0.87 -4.42 6.65
C LEU A 40 0.38 -4.69 5.81
N LYS A 41 1.46 -3.91 5.95
CA LYS A 41 2.70 -4.13 5.19
C LYS A 41 3.40 -5.42 5.60
N MET A 42 3.45 -5.76 6.88
CA MET A 42 4.07 -6.97 7.38
C MET A 42 3.23 -8.22 7.11
N PHE A 43 1.91 -8.09 6.94
CA PHE A 43 0.99 -9.18 6.64
C PHE A 43 0.67 -9.35 5.15
N PHE A 44 0.66 -8.26 4.36
CA PHE A 44 0.56 -8.32 2.89
C PHE A 44 1.91 -8.54 2.19
N PHE A 45 3.04 -8.18 2.80
CA PHE A 45 4.38 -8.42 2.25
C PHE A 45 5.31 -9.38 3.04
N PRO A 46 4.86 -10.32 3.91
CA PRO A 46 5.74 -11.31 4.51
C PRO A 46 6.17 -12.36 3.48
N ASP A 47 5.27 -12.72 2.56
CA ASP A 47 5.51 -13.79 1.59
C ASP A 47 5.91 -13.28 0.20
N PHE A 48 5.79 -11.99 -0.10
CA PHE A 48 6.19 -11.43 -1.41
C PHE A 48 7.72 -11.34 -1.58
N ILE A 49 8.48 -11.31 -0.47
CA ILE A 49 9.95 -11.24 -0.47
C ILE A 49 10.58 -12.56 -0.04
N ALA A 50 9.97 -13.28 0.93
CA ALA A 50 10.46 -14.59 1.36
C ALA A 50 10.21 -15.69 0.31
N THR A 51 9.09 -15.65 -0.43
CA THR A 51 8.79 -16.66 -1.47
C THR A 51 9.50 -16.40 -2.79
N GLN A 52 10.23 -15.29 -2.92
CA GLN A 52 11.06 -15.01 -4.11
C GLN A 52 12.54 -15.31 -3.91
N SER A 53 12.95 -15.72 -2.70
CA SER A 53 14.35 -16.06 -2.41
C SER A 53 14.63 -17.55 -2.28
N ASP A 54 13.62 -18.42 -2.11
CA ASP A 54 13.83 -19.87 -1.91
C ASP A 54 13.05 -20.81 -2.85
N ASP A 55 12.42 -20.33 -3.92
CA ASP A 55 11.88 -21.22 -4.97
C ASP A 55 12.03 -20.60 -6.38
N PRO A 56 13.19 -20.78 -7.04
CA PRO A 56 13.45 -20.27 -8.39
C PRO A 56 12.55 -20.85 -9.49
N ASP A 57 11.77 -21.89 -9.19
CA ASP A 57 11.13 -22.71 -10.22
C ASP A 57 9.66 -22.36 -10.46
N LYS A 58 8.93 -21.83 -9.47
CA LYS A 58 7.48 -21.58 -9.63
C LYS A 58 7.14 -20.33 -10.45
N GLY A 59 7.92 -19.25 -10.32
CA GLY A 59 7.69 -18.02 -11.08
C GLY A 59 7.87 -18.21 -12.60
N ASN A 60 8.90 -18.99 -12.98
CA ASN A 60 9.16 -19.34 -14.37
C ASN A 60 8.14 -20.33 -14.93
N TYR A 61 7.61 -21.24 -14.10
CA TYR A 61 6.62 -22.22 -14.52
C TYR A 61 5.27 -21.59 -14.89
N VAL A 62 4.76 -20.64 -14.08
CA VAL A 62 3.49 -19.95 -14.37
C VAL A 62 3.61 -19.04 -15.60
N GLY A 63 4.75 -18.36 -15.76
CA GLY A 63 5.02 -17.55 -16.96
C GLY A 63 5.04 -18.39 -18.24
N ASN A 64 5.73 -19.54 -18.21
CA ASN A 64 5.80 -20.45 -19.36
C ASN A 64 4.45 -21.09 -19.69
N GLU A 65 3.62 -21.41 -18.70
CA GLU A 65 2.31 -22.02 -18.94
C GLU A 65 1.31 -21.05 -19.56
N LEU A 66 1.42 -19.75 -19.23
CA LEU A 66 0.65 -18.70 -19.88
C LEU A 66 1.11 -18.45 -21.32
N ILE A 67 2.42 -18.46 -21.59
CA ILE A 67 2.96 -18.36 -22.96
C ILE A 67 2.51 -19.58 -23.80
N ARG A 68 2.57 -20.78 -23.22
CA ARG A 68 2.19 -22.04 -23.89
C ARG A 68 0.69 -22.14 -24.19
N ARG A 69 -0.18 -21.52 -23.38
CA ARG A 69 -1.64 -21.47 -23.62
C ARG A 69 -2.05 -20.29 -24.49
N ALA A 70 -1.33 -19.18 -24.45
CA ALA A 70 -1.59 -18.01 -25.29
C ALA A 70 -1.18 -18.23 -26.75
N ILE A 71 -0.29 -19.18 -27.02
CA ILE A 71 0.02 -19.65 -28.37
C ILE A 71 -0.88 -20.86 -28.65
N PRO A 72 -1.94 -20.74 -29.48
CA PRO A 72 -2.69 -21.90 -29.91
C PRO A 72 -1.79 -22.72 -30.83
N GLU A 73 -1.30 -23.88 -30.39
CA GLU A 73 -0.82 -24.92 -31.30
C GLU A 73 -2.06 -25.50 -32.01
N ASN A 74 -2.67 -24.74 -32.92
CA ASN A 74 -3.47 -25.33 -33.99
C ASN A 74 -2.46 -25.93 -34.96
N LYS A 75 -1.95 -27.07 -34.53
CA LYS A 75 -1.23 -27.98 -35.38
C LYS A 75 -2.28 -28.69 -36.21
N ALA A 76 -2.16 -28.47 -37.51
CA ALA A 76 -2.84 -29.22 -38.53
C ALA A 76 -2.29 -30.66 -38.48
N ASP A 77 -3.00 -31.54 -37.80
CA ASP A 77 -2.78 -32.98 -37.84
C ASP A 77 -4.04 -33.70 -37.35
N PHE A 78 -5.05 -33.81 -38.23
CA PHE A 78 -5.52 -35.04 -38.90
C PHE A 78 -6.71 -34.71 -39.83
#